data_AF-A0AAD1UQZ3-F1
#
_entry.id   AF-A0AAD1UQZ3-F1
#
_cell.length_a   1.000
_cell.length_b   1.000
_cell.length_c   1.000
_cell.angle_alpha   90.00
_cell.angle_beta   90.00
_cell.angle_gamma   90.00
#
_symmetry.space_group_name_H-M   'P 1'
#
loop_
_entity.id
_entity.type
_entity.pdbx_description
1 polymer ?
#
loop_
_entity_poly.entity_id
_entity_poly.type
_entity_poly.pdbx_seq_one_letter_code
_entity_poly.pdbx_strand_id
1 'polypeptide(L)'
;MNTFHEDHKSKSDPSISSNSSESLEPQLFDTHILAFINRTTSKNLTPDFLKQKERTLNKIPPNKEISEYHGLVSRVFLTAEDTAKLTDSTSSLRTKTESIIVPTGKECPCCKHKLIKDVKELQRFSFWTSAETFRIFGTGVPMYFYFMIFLIILLFLIAMVVSIPTITLNIIENNKDELGVRSPSFLVYTSIGNHGITASDFTKSSSINSIIVLNMIGTFIIFLGYRIYRCMSLRFASRIDEETITPSKFTVFATNIAKNTTKEEIIQYLQREHQAEGINNVILCYDISKPVKMLRQKFRKRRAEQMKIQTLKAYYKRMHKERLIEEGKEIRDSEDLSKDDESLNTIDLQVVENANT
;
A
#
# COMPACT_ATOMS: atom_id res chain seq x y z
N MET A 1 26.75 43.30 -21.85
CA MET A 1 26.29 44.56 -21.21
C MET A 1 25.12 44.18 -20.30
N ASN A 2 25.23 44.05 -18.98
CA ASN A 2 26.15 44.58 -17.99
C ASN A 2 26.71 43.46 -17.10
N THR A 3 28.02 43.58 -16.87
CA THR A 3 28.85 42.84 -15.93
C THR A 3 28.66 43.40 -14.51
N PHE A 4 28.45 42.53 -13.53
CA PHE A 4 28.67 42.86 -12.12
C PHE A 4 30.00 42.22 -11.68
N HIS A 5 30.91 43.09 -11.29
CA HIS A 5 32.24 42.83 -10.76
C HIS A 5 32.22 43.00 -9.24
N GLU A 6 33.14 42.31 -8.56
CA GLU A 6 33.71 42.59 -7.23
C GLU A 6 32.82 42.27 -6.01
N ASP A 7 33.30 41.66 -4.91
CA ASP A 7 34.66 41.74 -4.37
C ASP A 7 35.03 40.59 -3.42
N HIS A 8 36.35 40.36 -3.33
CA HIS A 8 37.02 39.48 -2.38
C HIS A 8 36.94 40.01 -0.94
N LYS A 9 36.80 39.13 0.06
CA LYS A 9 37.38 39.36 1.38
C LYS A 9 37.94 38.10 2.04
N SER A 10 39.09 38.34 2.64
CA SER A 10 40.13 37.45 3.12
C SER A 10 39.86 36.77 4.46
N LYS A 11 40.39 35.55 4.59
CA LYS A 11 41.03 34.90 5.74
C LYS A 11 40.95 35.60 7.12
N SER A 12 40.50 34.83 8.10
CA SER A 12 41.11 34.79 9.44
C SER A 12 40.82 33.42 10.10
N ASP A 13 41.89 32.65 10.34
CA ASP A 13 41.89 31.48 11.21
C ASP A 13 41.66 31.90 12.67
N PRO A 14 40.89 31.17 13.48
CA PRO A 14 41.00 31.25 14.92
C PRO A 14 41.90 30.14 15.46
N SER A 15 42.98 30.61 16.05
CA SER A 15 43.91 29.92 16.92
C SER A 15 43.24 29.06 18.00
N ILE A 16 43.85 27.89 18.18
CA ILE A 16 43.76 26.99 19.32
C ILE A 16 44.01 27.76 20.62
N SER A 17 43.07 27.71 21.57
CA SER A 17 43.33 28.03 22.98
C SER A 17 42.79 26.92 23.88
N SER A 18 43.71 26.45 24.70
CA SER A 18 43.62 25.44 25.75
C SER A 18 42.75 25.84 26.95
N ASN A 19 42.21 24.81 27.60
CA ASN A 19 41.87 24.71 29.02
C ASN A 19 40.72 25.57 29.57
N SER A 20 39.55 24.95 29.63
CA SER A 20 38.65 25.09 30.78
C SER A 20 38.04 23.73 31.09
N SER A 21 38.37 23.19 32.26
CA SER A 21 37.70 22.06 32.90
C SER A 21 36.27 22.47 33.23
N GLU A 22 35.37 22.27 32.27
CA GLU A 22 33.93 22.39 32.45
C GLU A 22 33.43 21.11 33.11
N SER A 23 32.96 21.26 34.34
CA SER A 23 32.20 20.25 35.07
C SER A 23 31.04 19.78 34.20
N LEU A 24 31.01 18.49 33.88
CA LEU A 24 29.84 17.83 33.27
C LEU A 24 28.65 18.03 34.21
N GLU A 25 27.81 19.02 33.93
CA GLU A 25 26.41 18.97 34.33
C GLU A 25 25.77 17.73 33.68
N PRO A 26 24.96 16.96 34.41
CA PRO A 26 24.20 15.87 33.82
C PRO A 26 23.25 16.47 32.78
N GLN A 27 23.53 16.22 31.51
CA GLN A 27 22.63 16.58 30.42
C GLN A 27 21.25 16.00 30.71
N LEU A 28 20.33 16.92 30.95
CA LEU A 28 18.91 16.71 31.18
C LEU A 28 18.38 15.67 30.17
N PHE A 29 18.02 14.50 30.66
CA PHE A 29 17.27 13.53 29.87
C PHE A 29 15.96 14.19 29.43
N ASP A 30 15.74 14.25 28.12
CA ASP A 30 14.62 14.93 27.50
C ASP A 30 13.27 14.57 28.15
N THR A 31 12.56 15.62 28.56
CA THR A 31 11.21 15.67 29.16
C THR A 31 10.11 14.89 28.42
N HIS A 32 10.38 14.33 27.24
CA HIS A 32 9.43 13.52 26.47
C HIS A 32 9.14 12.14 27.09
N ILE A 33 10.08 11.56 27.85
CA ILE A 33 9.84 10.28 28.56
C ILE A 33 8.83 10.47 29.71
N LEU A 34 8.88 11.61 30.41
CA LEU A 34 8.04 11.93 31.57
C LEU A 34 6.54 12.03 31.24
N ALA A 35 6.20 12.57 30.06
CA ALA A 35 4.79 12.71 29.65
C ALA A 35 4.13 11.36 29.31
N PHE A 36 4.90 10.37 28.85
CA PHE A 36 4.38 9.06 28.47
C PHE A 36 4.26 8.11 29.68
N ILE A 37 5.22 8.13 30.60
CA ILE A 37 5.23 7.26 31.80
C ILE A 37 4.14 7.68 32.81
N ASN A 38 3.92 8.98 33.03
CA ASN A 38 2.88 9.45 33.95
C ASN A 38 1.44 9.17 33.46
N ARG A 39 1.25 8.92 32.16
CA ARG A 39 -0.07 8.62 31.59
C ARG A 39 -0.47 7.15 31.70
N THR A 40 0.52 6.24 31.80
CA THR A 40 0.30 4.79 31.80
C THR A 40 0.25 4.17 33.19
N THR A 41 0.72 4.86 34.24
CA THR A 41 1.02 4.22 35.52
C THR A 41 -0.06 4.23 36.60
N SER A 42 -1.18 4.97 36.52
CA SER A 42 -1.89 5.24 37.79
C SER A 42 -3.37 4.88 37.94
N LYS A 43 -4.25 4.81 36.92
CA LYS A 43 -5.69 4.70 37.24
C LYS A 43 -6.44 3.74 36.31
N ASN A 44 -6.82 2.59 36.89
CA ASN A 44 -7.83 1.63 36.41
C ASN A 44 -7.37 0.50 35.48
N LEU A 45 -6.33 -0.25 35.86
CA LEU A 45 -6.16 -1.61 35.32
C LEU A 45 -7.04 -2.57 36.13
N THR A 46 -8.09 -3.12 35.50
CA THR A 46 -8.97 -4.10 36.12
C THR A 46 -8.23 -5.41 36.43
N PRO A 47 -8.62 -6.17 37.47
CA PRO A 47 -7.99 -7.45 37.82
C PRO A 47 -7.93 -8.45 36.65
N ASP A 48 -8.94 -8.41 35.77
CA ASP A 48 -8.99 -9.24 34.56
C ASP A 48 -7.88 -8.90 33.56
N PHE A 49 -7.47 -7.63 33.48
CA PHE A 49 -6.38 -7.19 32.60
C PHE A 49 -5.02 -7.71 33.07
N LEU A 50 -4.78 -7.75 34.38
CA LEU A 50 -3.55 -8.32 34.96
C LEU A 50 -3.48 -9.84 34.71
N LYS A 51 -4.62 -10.53 34.86
CA LYS A 51 -4.74 -11.97 34.59
C LYS A 51 -4.56 -12.31 33.11
N GLN A 52 -4.95 -11.40 32.20
CA GLN A 52 -4.72 -11.53 30.77
C GLN A 52 -3.25 -11.26 30.41
N LYS A 53 -2.63 -10.23 31.01
CA LYS A 53 -1.21 -9.87 30.83
C LYS A 53 -0.27 -11.03 31.16
N GLU A 54 -0.43 -11.69 32.31
CA GLU A 54 0.37 -12.87 32.70
C GLU A 54 0.25 -14.04 31.72
N ARG A 55 -0.93 -14.22 31.08
CA ARG A 55 -1.15 -15.29 30.10
C ARG A 55 -0.49 -15.04 28.75
N THR A 56 -0.28 -13.78 28.37
CA THR A 56 0.32 -13.38 27.08
C THR A 56 1.84 -13.26 27.13
N LEU A 57 2.42 -12.90 28.27
CA LEU A 57 3.87 -12.63 28.39
C LEU A 57 4.78 -13.88 28.32
N ASN A 58 4.24 -15.07 28.61
CA ASN A 58 5.01 -16.31 28.63
C ASN A 58 4.99 -17.11 27.32
N LYS A 59 4.56 -16.52 26.19
CA LYS A 59 4.47 -17.22 24.90
C LYS A 59 4.93 -16.37 23.73
N ILE A 60 6.24 -16.21 23.60
CA ILE A 60 6.84 -15.91 22.29
C ILE A 60 6.65 -17.18 21.44
N PRO A 61 6.06 -17.12 20.23
CA PRO A 61 5.86 -18.33 19.43
C PRO A 61 7.24 -18.96 19.13
N PRO A 62 7.48 -20.21 19.53
CA PRO A 62 8.79 -20.85 19.38
C PRO A 62 9.13 -21.23 17.93
N ASN A 63 8.21 -21.04 16.98
CA ASN A 63 8.36 -21.51 15.61
C ASN A 63 8.07 -20.38 14.59
N LYS A 64 8.99 -20.20 13.64
CA LYS A 64 8.92 -19.28 12.51
C LYS A 64 7.63 -19.43 11.72
N GLU A 65 7.13 -20.65 11.54
CA GLU A 65 5.87 -20.91 10.83
C GLU A 65 4.66 -20.28 11.55
N ILE A 66 4.59 -20.37 12.88
CA ILE A 66 3.52 -19.74 13.69
C ILE A 66 3.63 -18.21 13.63
N SER A 67 4.87 -17.67 13.59
CA SER A 67 5.09 -16.24 13.40
C SER A 67 4.73 -15.76 11.99
N GLU A 68 4.87 -16.60 10.96
CA GLU A 68 4.40 -16.33 9.60
C GLU A 68 2.87 -16.34 9.52
N TYR A 69 2.19 -17.21 10.28
CA TYR A 69 0.73 -17.15 10.44
C TYR A 69 0.26 -15.85 11.12
N HIS A 70 1.01 -15.35 12.10
CA HIS A 70 0.79 -14.02 12.69
C HIS A 70 1.15 -12.88 11.72
N GLY A 71 2.18 -13.09 10.90
CA GLY A 71 2.72 -12.16 9.92
C GLY A 71 1.99 -12.15 8.58
N LEU A 72 1.02 -13.05 8.33
CA LEU A 72 0.12 -13.00 7.17
C LEU A 72 -0.83 -11.79 7.20
N VAL A 73 -0.87 -11.06 8.32
CA VAL A 73 -1.53 -9.76 8.49
C VAL A 73 -0.53 -8.59 8.28
N SER A 74 0.79 -8.83 8.22
CA SER A 74 1.80 -7.81 7.90
C SER A 74 3.01 -8.39 7.18
N ARG A 75 2.90 -8.52 5.86
CA ARG A 75 4.00 -8.60 4.88
C ARG A 75 5.27 -9.29 5.40
N VAL A 76 5.26 -10.62 5.52
CA VAL A 76 6.52 -11.36 5.57
C VAL A 76 6.97 -11.59 4.12
N PHE A 77 8.18 -11.13 3.86
CA PHE A 77 8.93 -11.28 2.61
C PHE A 77 8.84 -12.71 2.08
N LEU A 78 8.10 -12.93 1.00
CA LEU A 78 8.48 -14.02 0.09
C LEU A 78 9.88 -13.67 -0.40
N THR A 79 10.87 -14.48 -0.03
CA THR A 79 12.21 -14.29 -0.59
C THR A 79 12.12 -14.53 -2.10
N ALA A 80 13.01 -13.90 -2.87
CA ALA A 80 13.11 -14.15 -4.31
C ALA A 80 13.38 -15.64 -4.62
N GLU A 81 13.92 -16.38 -3.66
CA GLU A 81 14.16 -17.83 -3.72
C GLU A 81 12.87 -18.63 -3.60
N ASP A 82 11.95 -18.24 -2.72
CA ASP A 82 10.65 -18.90 -2.57
C ASP A 82 9.74 -18.63 -3.77
N THR A 83 9.82 -17.43 -4.34
CA THR A 83 9.11 -17.09 -5.59
C THR A 83 9.75 -17.73 -6.83
N ALA A 84 11.07 -17.92 -6.87
CA ALA A 84 11.76 -18.66 -7.93
C ALA A 84 11.43 -20.16 -7.88
N LYS A 85 11.41 -20.78 -6.69
CA LYS A 85 11.02 -22.19 -6.51
C LYS A 85 9.55 -22.43 -6.88
N LEU A 86 8.66 -21.47 -6.61
CA LEU A 86 7.26 -21.53 -7.05
C LEU A 86 7.07 -21.30 -8.55
N THR A 87 8.01 -20.65 -9.25
CA THR A 87 7.89 -20.41 -10.69
C THR A 87 8.52 -21.53 -11.52
N ASP A 88 9.64 -22.12 -11.07
CA ASP A 88 10.28 -23.25 -11.77
C ASP A 88 9.49 -24.57 -11.66
N SER A 89 8.55 -24.70 -10.71
CA SER A 89 7.72 -25.90 -10.53
C SER A 89 6.37 -25.87 -11.29
N THR A 90 6.11 -24.84 -12.12
CA THR A 90 4.78 -24.61 -12.72
C THR A 90 4.50 -25.26 -14.09
N SER A 91 5.37 -26.12 -14.63
CA SER A 91 5.06 -26.79 -15.92
C SER A 91 4.58 -28.25 -15.82
N SER A 92 4.62 -28.92 -14.67
CA SER A 92 4.10 -30.30 -14.57
C SER A 92 3.45 -30.70 -13.23
N LEU A 93 3.39 -29.84 -12.22
CA LEU A 93 2.79 -30.16 -10.91
C LEU A 93 1.61 -29.23 -10.53
N ARG A 94 0.66 -29.03 -11.45
CA ARG A 94 -0.50 -28.15 -11.19
C ARG A 94 -1.64 -28.80 -10.37
N THR A 95 -1.43 -29.97 -9.78
CA THR A 95 -2.47 -30.68 -9.00
C THR A 95 -2.05 -31.13 -7.60
N LYS A 96 -0.84 -30.79 -7.13
CA LYS A 96 -0.42 -31.08 -5.75
C LYS A 96 0.28 -29.89 -5.10
N THR A 97 -0.40 -28.74 -5.09
CA THR A 97 -0.29 -27.88 -3.92
C THR A 97 -1.07 -28.62 -2.85
N GLU A 98 -0.39 -29.46 -2.05
CA GLU A 98 -0.92 -29.85 -0.76
C GLU A 98 -1.20 -28.53 -0.04
N SER A 99 -2.49 -28.13 -0.06
CA SER A 99 -3.00 -27.14 0.85
C SER A 99 -2.48 -27.59 2.19
N ILE A 100 -1.62 -26.80 2.83
CA ILE A 100 -1.30 -27.01 4.23
C ILE A 100 -2.66 -26.96 4.92
N ILE A 101 -3.21 -28.13 5.23
CA ILE A 101 -4.51 -28.27 5.86
C ILE A 101 -4.28 -27.77 7.27
N VAL A 102 -4.49 -26.47 7.47
CA VAL A 102 -4.57 -25.90 8.80
C VAL A 102 -5.72 -26.64 9.46
N PRO A 103 -5.50 -27.42 10.54
CA PRO A 103 -6.56 -28.16 11.20
C PRO A 103 -7.65 -27.19 11.60
N THR A 104 -8.77 -27.26 10.87
CA THR A 104 -9.89 -26.35 10.98
C THR A 104 -10.46 -26.40 12.40
N GLY A 105 -10.52 -25.25 13.08
CA GLY A 105 -11.07 -25.14 14.44
C GLY A 105 -10.07 -25.13 15.58
N LYS A 106 -8.75 -25.05 15.31
CA LYS A 106 -7.76 -24.81 16.37
C LYS A 106 -7.56 -23.31 16.62
N GLU A 107 -7.59 -22.91 17.90
CA GLU A 107 -7.19 -21.57 18.35
C GLU A 107 -5.68 -21.36 18.17
N CYS A 108 -5.18 -20.14 17.93
CA CYS A 108 -3.71 -19.93 17.92
C CYS A 108 -3.13 -20.38 19.27
N PRO A 109 -2.07 -21.20 19.31
CA PRO A 109 -1.40 -21.57 20.56
C PRO A 109 -0.84 -20.37 21.35
N CYS A 110 -0.64 -19.24 20.66
CA CYS A 110 -0.06 -18.01 21.17
C CYS A 110 -1.10 -17.04 21.76
N CYS A 111 -2.18 -16.74 21.03
CA CYS A 111 -3.14 -15.68 21.35
C CYS A 111 -4.57 -16.19 21.49
N LYS A 112 -4.78 -17.51 21.32
CA LYS A 112 -6.08 -18.19 21.35
C LYS A 112 -7.14 -17.64 20.39
N HIS A 113 -6.76 -16.80 19.43
CA HIS A 113 -7.71 -16.33 18.42
C HIS A 113 -8.15 -17.52 17.57
N LYS A 114 -9.46 -17.63 17.33
CA LYS A 114 -9.99 -18.63 16.40
C LYS A 114 -9.42 -18.31 15.03
N LEU A 115 -8.62 -19.22 14.49
CA LEU A 115 -8.14 -19.13 13.13
C LEU A 115 -9.38 -19.19 12.23
N ILE A 116 -9.60 -18.13 11.44
CA ILE A 116 -10.74 -18.03 10.52
C ILE A 116 -10.67 -19.27 9.61
N LYS A 117 -11.74 -20.06 9.67
CA LYS A 117 -11.76 -21.46 9.21
C LYS A 117 -11.61 -21.58 7.69
N ASP A 118 -11.91 -20.50 6.96
CA ASP A 118 -11.82 -20.43 5.52
C ASP A 118 -11.05 -19.18 5.05
N VAL A 119 -9.91 -19.39 4.39
CA VAL A 119 -9.19 -18.32 3.66
C VAL A 119 -10.09 -17.69 2.58
N LYS A 120 -11.12 -18.42 2.11
CA LYS A 120 -12.16 -17.92 1.22
C LYS A 120 -13.08 -16.89 1.88
N GLU A 121 -13.29 -16.95 3.19
CA GLU A 121 -14.04 -15.92 3.95
C GLU A 121 -13.19 -14.66 4.17
N LEU A 122 -11.88 -14.81 4.38
CA LEU A 122 -10.93 -13.68 4.40
C LEU A 122 -10.84 -12.95 3.05
N GLN A 123 -11.14 -13.61 1.94
CA GLN A 123 -10.89 -13.07 0.59
C GLN A 123 -11.92 -12.04 0.12
N ARG A 124 -13.02 -11.82 0.83
CA ARG A 124 -14.04 -10.83 0.44
C ARG A 124 -14.61 -10.11 1.66
N PHE A 125 -13.81 -9.24 2.25
CA PHE A 125 -14.40 -8.22 3.10
C PHE A 125 -15.28 -7.32 2.24
N SER A 126 -16.57 -7.31 2.56
CA SER A 126 -17.50 -6.37 1.94
C SER A 126 -17.11 -4.95 2.33
N PHE A 127 -17.37 -3.99 1.47
CA PHE A 127 -17.19 -2.57 1.80
C PHE A 127 -18.02 -2.15 3.03
N TRP A 128 -19.11 -2.89 3.29
CA TRP A 128 -20.03 -2.68 4.40
C TRP A 128 -19.65 -3.45 5.67
N THR A 129 -18.52 -4.18 5.67
CA THR A 129 -18.02 -4.83 6.88
C THR A 129 -17.66 -3.76 7.92
N SER A 130 -18.06 -3.99 9.17
CA SER A 130 -17.75 -3.07 10.26
C SER A 130 -16.25 -2.83 10.35
N ALA A 131 -15.84 -1.57 10.44
CA ALA A 131 -14.44 -1.19 10.62
C ALA A 131 -13.82 -1.84 11.87
N GLU A 132 -14.65 -2.22 12.85
CA GLU A 132 -14.21 -2.93 14.06
C GLU A 132 -13.67 -4.34 13.78
N THR A 133 -14.10 -5.00 12.72
CA THR A 133 -13.58 -6.32 12.33
C THR A 133 -12.11 -6.26 11.94
N PHE A 134 -11.62 -5.08 11.50
CA PHE A 134 -10.23 -4.88 11.09
C PHE A 134 -9.30 -4.44 12.23
N ARG A 135 -9.77 -4.39 13.47
CA ARG A 135 -8.95 -3.95 14.62
C ARG A 135 -7.70 -4.80 14.83
N ILE A 136 -7.74 -6.06 14.43
CA ILE A 136 -6.61 -7.00 14.49
C ILE A 136 -5.41 -6.49 13.67
N PHE A 137 -5.66 -5.70 12.63
CA PHE A 137 -4.64 -5.13 11.75
C PHE A 137 -4.05 -3.81 12.28
N GLY A 138 -4.40 -3.41 13.51
CA GLY A 138 -4.05 -2.11 14.10
C GLY A 138 -5.04 -1.00 13.69
N THR A 139 -4.77 0.22 14.13
CA THR A 139 -5.67 1.39 13.94
C THR A 139 -5.73 1.87 12.48
N GLY A 140 -4.67 1.65 11.70
CA GLY A 140 -4.54 2.19 10.34
C GLY A 140 -5.56 1.64 9.34
N VAL A 141 -5.78 0.32 9.32
CA VAL A 141 -6.69 -0.32 8.36
C VAL A 141 -8.16 0.06 8.61
N PRO A 142 -8.71 -0.05 9.83
CA PRO A 142 -10.05 0.44 10.15
C PRO A 142 -10.28 1.90 9.75
N MET A 143 -9.29 2.77 10.02
CA MET A 143 -9.37 4.20 9.72
C MET A 143 -9.44 4.48 8.22
N TYR A 144 -8.74 3.68 7.40
CA TYR A 144 -8.85 3.75 5.95
C TYR A 144 -10.26 3.40 5.45
N PHE A 145 -10.84 2.29 5.92
CA PHE A 145 -12.21 1.92 5.56
C PHE A 145 -13.24 2.95 6.03
N TYR A 146 -13.05 3.48 7.24
CA TYR A 146 -13.88 4.55 7.78
C TYR A 146 -13.83 5.81 6.90
N PHE A 147 -12.64 6.20 6.44
CA PHE A 147 -12.45 7.30 5.49
C PHE A 147 -13.14 7.03 4.15
N MET A 148 -12.99 5.83 3.60
CA MET A 148 -13.61 5.47 2.32
C MET A 148 -15.14 5.54 2.41
N ILE A 149 -15.75 5.02 3.47
CA ILE A 149 -17.21 5.10 3.68
C ILE A 149 -17.65 6.57 3.77
N PHE A 150 -16.91 7.40 4.52
CA PHE A 150 -17.18 8.83 4.60
C PHE A 150 -17.10 9.51 3.22
N LEU A 151 -16.07 9.21 2.42
CA LEU A 151 -15.94 9.77 1.07
C LEU A 151 -17.11 9.39 0.16
N ILE A 152 -17.56 8.14 0.19
CA ILE A 152 -18.71 7.71 -0.62
C ILE A 152 -19.97 8.47 -0.21
N ILE A 153 -20.24 8.60 1.09
CA ILE A 153 -21.39 9.36 1.59
C ILE A 153 -21.29 10.84 1.19
N LEU A 154 -20.10 11.45 1.33
CA LEU A 154 -19.87 12.85 0.98
C LEU A 154 -20.06 13.09 -0.53
N LEU A 155 -19.49 12.24 -1.38
CA LEU A 155 -19.64 12.33 -2.83
C LEU A 155 -21.09 12.12 -3.26
N PHE A 156 -21.80 11.20 -2.61
CA PHE A 156 -23.23 10.99 -2.84
C PHE A 156 -24.04 12.24 -2.49
N LEU A 157 -23.79 12.88 -1.35
CA LEU A 157 -24.45 14.13 -0.97
C LEU A 157 -24.16 15.27 -1.95
N ILE A 158 -22.90 15.43 -2.38
CA ILE A 158 -22.51 16.43 -3.38
C ILE A 158 -23.21 16.16 -4.72
N ALA A 159 -23.25 14.89 -5.14
CA ALA A 159 -23.93 14.51 -6.37
C ALA A 159 -25.42 14.87 -6.33
N MET A 160 -26.09 14.59 -5.21
CA MET A 160 -27.52 14.87 -5.03
C MET A 160 -27.83 16.37 -4.93
N VAL A 161 -27.02 17.13 -4.20
CA VAL A 161 -27.31 18.55 -3.91
C VAL A 161 -26.77 19.49 -4.98
N VAL A 162 -25.65 19.14 -5.62
CA VAL A 162 -24.93 20.03 -6.55
C VAL A 162 -25.01 19.49 -7.97
N SER A 163 -24.54 18.25 -8.19
CA SER A 163 -24.36 17.74 -9.55
C SER A 163 -25.67 17.54 -10.29
N ILE A 164 -26.67 16.88 -9.68
CA ILE A 164 -27.98 16.63 -10.33
C ILE A 164 -28.71 17.95 -10.62
N PRO A 165 -28.83 18.93 -9.69
CA PRO A 165 -29.44 20.22 -10.01
C PRO A 165 -28.68 21.00 -11.08
N THR A 166 -27.34 21.01 -11.05
CA THR A 166 -26.53 21.69 -12.06
C THR A 166 -26.74 21.08 -13.45
N ILE A 167 -26.74 19.75 -13.56
CA ILE A 167 -27.02 19.05 -14.82
C ILE A 167 -28.45 19.38 -15.30
N THR A 168 -29.43 19.40 -14.39
CA THR A 168 -30.82 19.75 -14.73
C THR A 168 -30.92 21.18 -15.27
N LEU A 169 -30.29 22.15 -14.61
CA LEU A 169 -30.25 23.54 -15.07
C LEU A 169 -29.57 23.67 -16.44
N ASN A 170 -28.45 22.97 -16.64
CA ASN A 170 -27.73 22.95 -17.91
C ASN A 170 -28.55 22.32 -19.05
N ILE A 171 -29.39 21.33 -18.75
CA ILE A 171 -30.30 20.71 -19.74
C ILE A 171 -31.44 21.67 -20.10
N ILE A 172 -31.97 22.41 -19.12
CA ILE A 172 -33.09 23.34 -19.34
C ILE A 172 -32.65 24.56 -20.17
N GLU A 173 -31.49 25.16 -19.87
CA GLU A 173 -30.99 26.37 -20.56
C GLU A 173 -30.20 26.10 -21.84
N ASN A 174 -30.45 24.97 -22.47
CA ASN A 174 -29.59 24.46 -23.52
C ASN A 174 -29.69 25.28 -24.84
N ASN A 175 -28.87 26.33 -24.96
CA ASN A 175 -28.71 27.23 -26.11
C ASN A 175 -27.90 26.57 -27.26
N LYS A 176 -28.36 25.42 -27.74
CA LYS A 176 -27.70 24.66 -28.83
C LYS A 176 -27.50 25.48 -30.09
N ASP A 177 -28.46 26.35 -30.39
CA ASP A 177 -28.52 27.07 -31.66
C ASP A 177 -27.48 28.19 -31.72
N GLU A 178 -27.07 28.76 -30.59
CA GLU A 178 -26.09 29.85 -30.53
C GLU A 178 -24.63 29.36 -30.62
N LEU A 179 -24.34 28.16 -30.12
CA LEU A 179 -22.97 27.64 -30.07
C LEU A 179 -22.55 26.89 -31.35
N GLY A 180 -23.45 26.69 -32.31
CA GLY A 180 -23.16 25.97 -33.56
C GLY A 180 -22.75 24.50 -33.37
N VAL A 181 -22.95 23.94 -32.16
CA VAL A 181 -22.56 22.58 -31.82
C VAL A 181 -23.64 21.62 -32.32
N ARG A 182 -23.38 21.00 -33.48
CA ARG A 182 -24.29 20.05 -34.17
C ARG A 182 -24.66 18.80 -33.35
N SER A 183 -23.94 18.47 -32.28
CA SER A 183 -24.27 17.35 -31.40
C SER A 183 -23.74 17.62 -29.99
N PRO A 184 -24.61 17.84 -28.99
CA PRO A 184 -24.17 18.06 -27.62
C PRO A 184 -23.53 16.78 -27.10
N SER A 185 -22.23 16.81 -26.81
CA SER A 185 -21.61 15.73 -26.05
C SER A 185 -22.07 15.80 -24.59
N PHE A 186 -22.07 14.67 -23.87
CA PHE A 186 -22.33 14.65 -22.43
C PHE A 186 -21.47 15.69 -21.67
N LEU A 187 -20.27 15.95 -22.17
CA LEU A 187 -19.31 16.90 -21.63
C LEU A 187 -19.79 18.36 -21.72
N VAL A 188 -20.65 18.70 -22.70
CA VAL A 188 -21.27 20.03 -22.80
C VAL A 188 -22.28 20.22 -21.66
N TYR A 189 -23.15 19.22 -21.40
CA TYR A 189 -24.16 19.31 -20.34
C TYR A 189 -23.58 19.30 -18.93
N THR A 190 -22.38 18.76 -18.73
CA THR A 190 -21.71 18.77 -17.42
C THR A 190 -20.79 19.97 -17.21
N SER A 191 -20.62 20.82 -18.23
CA SER A 191 -19.74 21.98 -18.19
C SER A 191 -20.52 23.28 -18.02
N ILE A 192 -19.89 24.25 -17.35
CA ILE A 192 -20.37 25.65 -17.27
C ILE A 192 -20.38 26.30 -18.66
N GLY A 193 -19.58 25.78 -19.60
CA GLY A 193 -19.49 26.29 -20.96
C GLY A 193 -20.74 26.12 -21.83
N ASN A 194 -21.81 25.49 -21.32
CA ASN A 194 -23.10 25.44 -22.01
C ASN A 194 -23.89 26.77 -21.94
N HIS A 195 -23.49 27.68 -21.05
CA HIS A 195 -24.09 29.01 -20.98
C HIS A 195 -23.31 29.98 -21.89
N GLY A 196 -24.03 30.76 -22.69
CA GLY A 196 -23.47 31.68 -23.68
C GLY A 196 -22.35 32.57 -23.13
N ILE A 197 -21.35 32.86 -23.97
CA ILE A 197 -20.08 33.50 -23.60
C ILE A 197 -20.21 35.04 -23.47
N THR A 198 -21.31 35.61 -23.95
CA THR A 198 -21.54 37.05 -23.95
C THR A 198 -21.73 37.59 -22.53
N ALA A 199 -20.84 38.51 -22.13
CA ALA A 199 -20.85 39.12 -20.79
C ALA A 199 -22.19 39.78 -20.42
N SER A 200 -22.96 40.26 -21.41
CA SER A 200 -24.31 40.79 -21.23
C SER A 200 -25.32 39.74 -20.77
N ASP A 201 -25.17 38.50 -21.23
CA ASP A 201 -26.08 37.40 -20.95
C ASP A 201 -25.68 36.68 -19.65
N PHE A 202 -24.39 36.69 -19.34
CA PHE A 202 -23.86 36.17 -18.08
C PHE A 202 -24.48 36.86 -16.85
N THR A 203 -24.66 38.19 -16.91
CA THR A 203 -25.30 38.94 -15.81
C THR A 203 -26.84 38.81 -15.77
N LYS A 204 -27.46 38.37 -16.88
CA LYS A 204 -28.92 38.30 -17.00
C LYS A 204 -29.49 36.89 -16.80
N SER A 205 -28.70 35.84 -17.03
CA SER A 205 -29.15 34.47 -16.78
C SER A 205 -29.23 34.18 -15.28
N SER A 206 -30.46 34.01 -14.78
CA SER A 206 -30.75 33.57 -13.40
C SER A 206 -30.11 32.22 -13.08
N SER A 207 -29.90 31.35 -14.07
CA SER A 207 -29.39 30.01 -13.84
C SER A 207 -27.89 29.98 -13.62
N ILE A 208 -27.11 30.89 -14.24
CA ILE A 208 -25.67 31.00 -13.95
C ILE A 208 -25.44 31.39 -12.50
N ASN A 209 -26.20 32.37 -11.98
CA ASN A 209 -26.17 32.72 -10.56
C ASN A 209 -26.57 31.52 -9.69
N SER A 210 -27.57 30.75 -10.11
CA SER A 210 -28.00 29.53 -9.40
C SER A 210 -26.89 28.46 -9.36
N ILE A 211 -26.16 28.25 -10.47
CA ILE A 211 -25.03 27.31 -10.55
C ILE A 211 -23.86 27.77 -9.68
N ILE A 212 -23.54 29.06 -9.67
CA ILE A 212 -22.51 29.63 -8.80
C ILE A 212 -22.88 29.39 -7.32
N VAL A 213 -24.13 29.68 -6.95
CA VAL A 213 -24.64 29.44 -5.59
C VAL A 213 -24.59 27.96 -5.22
N LEU A 214 -25.01 27.05 -6.12
CA LEU A 214 -24.92 25.60 -5.93
C LEU A 214 -23.48 25.13 -5.71
N ASN A 215 -22.52 25.64 -6.47
CA ASN A 215 -21.10 25.32 -6.30
C ASN A 215 -20.54 25.86 -4.97
N MET A 216 -20.97 27.05 -4.53
CA MET A 216 -20.62 27.57 -3.21
C MET A 216 -21.20 26.69 -2.09
N ILE A 217 -22.46 26.25 -2.22
CA ILE A 217 -23.10 25.31 -1.28
C ILE A 217 -22.32 23.99 -1.26
N GLY A 218 -21.94 23.45 -2.42
CA GLY A 218 -21.10 22.25 -2.53
C GLY A 218 -19.76 22.39 -1.81
N THR A 219 -19.08 23.51 -2.03
CA THR A 219 -17.82 23.84 -1.36
C THR A 219 -18.01 23.91 0.17
N PHE A 220 -19.09 24.53 0.62
CA PHE A 220 -19.44 24.58 2.04
C PHE A 220 -19.72 23.19 2.63
N ILE A 221 -20.45 22.33 1.92
CA ILE A 221 -20.69 20.93 2.32
C ILE A 221 -19.37 20.16 2.45
N ILE A 222 -18.40 20.36 1.54
CA ILE A 222 -17.07 19.73 1.64
C ILE A 222 -16.34 20.19 2.91
N PHE A 223 -16.29 21.50 3.18
CA PHE A 223 -15.62 22.03 4.37
C PHE A 223 -16.27 21.53 5.65
N LEU A 224 -17.60 21.56 5.73
CA LEU A 224 -18.37 21.10 6.88
C LEU A 224 -18.20 19.59 7.07
N GLY A 225 -18.31 18.82 5.98
CA GLY A 225 -18.09 17.37 5.97
C GLY A 225 -16.68 17.01 6.45
N TYR A 226 -15.64 17.68 5.98
CA TYR A 226 -14.26 17.47 6.43
C TYR A 226 -14.10 17.74 7.93
N ARG A 227 -14.72 18.82 8.45
CA ARG A 227 -14.71 19.13 9.88
C ARG A 227 -15.38 18.03 10.71
N ILE A 228 -16.57 17.57 10.29
CA ILE A 228 -17.30 16.48 10.93
C ILE A 228 -16.45 15.20 10.91
N TYR A 229 -15.91 14.83 9.75
CA TYR A 229 -15.06 13.66 9.59
C TYR A 229 -13.86 13.70 10.53
N ARG A 230 -13.13 14.83 10.60
CA ARG A 230 -11.96 14.96 11.47
C ARG A 230 -12.33 14.72 12.95
N CYS A 231 -13.44 15.30 13.40
CA CYS A 231 -13.93 15.10 14.77
C CYS A 231 -14.32 13.64 15.05
N MET A 232 -15.05 13.00 14.11
CA MET A 232 -15.48 11.61 14.27
C MET A 232 -14.30 10.64 14.18
N SER A 233 -13.38 10.87 13.26
CA SER A 233 -12.19 10.05 13.02
C SER A 233 -11.26 10.03 14.23
N LEU A 234 -11.07 11.17 14.91
CA LEU A 234 -10.31 11.22 16.16
C LEU A 234 -10.96 10.40 17.28
N ARG A 235 -12.28 10.51 17.44
CA ARG A 235 -13.03 9.71 18.43
C ARG A 235 -12.96 8.22 18.12
N PHE A 236 -13.12 7.86 16.85
CA PHE A 236 -13.04 6.48 16.38
C PHE A 236 -11.63 5.90 16.57
N ALA A 237 -10.59 6.67 16.26
CA ALA A 237 -9.20 6.28 16.51
C ALA A 237 -8.92 6.05 17.99
N SER A 238 -9.37 6.96 18.88
CA SER A 238 -9.23 6.80 20.33
C SER A 238 -9.91 5.52 20.80
N ARG A 239 -11.14 5.28 20.36
CA ARG A 239 -11.90 4.07 20.73
C ARG A 239 -11.21 2.79 20.27
N ILE A 240 -10.72 2.73 19.03
CA ILE A 240 -9.97 1.54 18.56
C ILE A 240 -8.69 1.38 19.35
N ASP A 241 -7.95 2.46 19.58
CA ASP A 241 -6.70 2.40 20.32
C ASP A 241 -6.99 1.88 21.73
N GLU A 242 -7.91 2.48 22.49
CA GLU A 242 -8.33 2.05 23.84
C GLU A 242 -8.66 0.55 23.90
N GLU A 243 -9.47 0.05 22.97
CA GLU A 243 -9.92 -1.35 22.94
C GLU A 243 -8.83 -2.32 22.46
N THR A 244 -7.82 -1.86 21.72
CA THR A 244 -6.76 -2.71 21.17
C THR A 244 -5.52 -2.69 22.06
N ILE A 245 -5.11 -3.85 22.56
CA ILE A 245 -3.85 -4.01 23.29
C ILE A 245 -2.72 -4.11 22.26
N THR A 246 -2.05 -3.00 21.99
CA THR A 246 -0.90 -2.95 21.06
C THR A 246 0.42 -2.94 21.83
N PRO A 247 1.49 -3.58 21.31
CA PRO A 247 2.81 -3.55 21.95
C PRO A 247 3.35 -2.12 22.19
N SER A 248 2.97 -1.16 21.34
CA SER A 248 3.32 0.25 21.47
C SER A 248 2.82 0.88 22.78
N LYS A 249 1.75 0.36 23.40
CA LYS A 249 1.28 0.85 24.71
C LYS A 249 2.21 0.46 25.87
N PHE A 250 3.05 -0.56 25.68
CA PHE A 250 3.97 -1.08 26.70
C PHE A 250 5.44 -0.92 26.33
N THR A 251 5.72 -0.27 25.20
CA THR A 251 7.09 -0.10 24.71
C THR A 251 7.44 1.38 24.74
N VAL A 252 8.54 1.70 25.40
CA VAL A 252 9.12 3.05 25.39
C VAL A 252 10.36 3.01 24.50
N PHE A 253 10.47 3.98 23.61
CA PHE A 253 11.66 4.15 22.79
C PHE A 253 12.57 5.21 23.43
N ALA A 254 13.71 4.76 23.94
CA ALA A 254 14.73 5.64 24.50
C ALA A 254 15.81 5.95 23.44
N THR A 255 16.23 7.20 23.36
CA THR A 255 17.28 7.67 22.46
C THR A 255 18.41 8.34 23.25
N ASN A 256 19.53 8.64 22.59
CA ASN A 256 20.69 9.30 23.20
C ASN A 256 21.31 8.54 24.39
N ILE A 257 21.24 7.21 24.38
CA ILE A 257 21.93 6.38 25.38
C ILE A 257 23.44 6.44 25.13
N ALA A 258 24.23 6.55 26.20
CA ALA A 258 25.68 6.60 26.11
C ALA A 258 26.23 5.35 25.39
N LYS A 259 27.34 5.55 24.67
CA LYS A 259 28.00 4.44 23.99
C LYS A 259 28.53 3.46 25.05
N ASN A 260 28.32 2.17 24.83
CA ASN A 260 28.73 1.06 25.71
C ASN A 260 27.90 0.87 26.99
N THR A 261 26.74 1.53 27.13
CA THR A 261 25.83 1.26 28.26
C THR A 261 25.25 -0.15 28.16
N THR A 262 25.36 -0.92 29.24
CA THR A 262 24.82 -2.29 29.34
C THR A 262 23.30 -2.26 29.58
N LYS A 263 22.61 -3.38 29.34
CA LYS A 263 21.16 -3.46 29.58
C LYS A 263 20.84 -3.28 31.06
N GLU A 264 21.70 -3.80 31.92
CA GLU A 264 21.60 -3.76 33.37
C GLU A 264 21.73 -2.33 33.88
N GLU A 265 22.66 -1.54 33.34
CA GLU A 265 22.80 -0.11 33.63
C GLU A 265 21.54 0.68 33.24
N ILE A 266 20.96 0.38 32.07
CA ILE A 266 19.71 1.03 31.62
C ILE A 266 18.57 0.70 32.58
N ILE A 267 18.43 -0.56 32.99
CA ILE A 267 17.40 -0.98 33.95
C ILE A 267 17.60 -0.29 35.29
N GLN A 268 18.83 -0.28 35.82
CA GLN A 268 19.16 0.37 37.07
C GLN A 268 18.91 1.88 37.02
N TYR A 269 19.24 2.53 35.90
CA TYR A 269 18.96 3.94 35.68
C TYR A 269 17.45 4.22 35.69
N LEU A 270 16.66 3.45 34.93
CA LEU A 270 15.21 3.61 34.86
C LEU A 270 14.53 3.34 36.22
N GLN A 271 15.02 2.38 36.99
CA GLN A 271 14.53 2.08 38.33
C GLN A 271 14.89 3.18 39.33
N ARG A 272 16.12 3.69 39.29
CA ARG A 272 16.62 4.71 40.23
C ARG A 272 16.01 6.09 39.98
N GLU A 273 16.06 6.56 38.74
CA GLU A 273 15.69 7.95 38.40
C GLU A 273 14.20 8.11 38.13
N HIS A 274 13.57 7.10 37.53
CA HIS A 274 12.16 7.18 37.10
C HIS A 274 11.22 6.29 37.91
N GLN A 275 11.72 5.59 38.93
CA GLN A 275 10.93 4.66 39.76
C GLN A 275 10.13 3.67 38.89
N ALA A 276 10.70 3.29 37.74
CA ALA A 276 10.02 2.45 36.78
C ALA A 276 9.99 1.00 37.28
N GLU A 277 8.84 0.56 37.76
CA GLU A 277 8.61 -0.83 38.17
C GLU A 277 8.13 -1.70 36.99
N GLY A 278 8.43 -3.00 37.04
CA GLY A 278 7.91 -3.97 36.08
C GLY A 278 8.52 -3.90 34.66
N ILE A 279 9.77 -3.45 34.55
CA ILE A 279 10.53 -3.49 33.28
C ILE A 279 10.74 -4.96 32.87
N ASN A 280 10.00 -5.41 31.85
CA ASN A 280 10.04 -6.81 31.43
C ASN A 280 11.27 -7.15 30.57
N ASN A 281 11.66 -6.25 29.66
CA ASN A 281 12.79 -6.49 28.75
C ASN A 281 13.35 -5.17 28.21
N VAL A 282 14.68 -5.10 28.08
CA VAL A 282 15.39 -4.01 27.38
C VAL A 282 16.01 -4.56 26.11
N ILE A 283 15.58 -4.00 24.97
CA ILE A 283 16.05 -4.39 23.64
C ILE A 283 16.95 -3.26 23.12
N LEU A 284 18.25 -3.55 22.97
CA LEU A 284 19.20 -2.62 22.37
C LEU A 284 19.00 -2.59 20.85
N CYS A 285 18.84 -1.40 20.29
CA CYS A 285 18.76 -1.20 18.85
C CYS A 285 20.14 -0.95 18.26
N TYR A 286 20.49 -1.69 17.21
CA TYR A 286 21.77 -1.55 16.50
C TYR A 286 21.54 -0.89 15.15
N ASP A 287 22.50 -0.07 14.71
CA ASP A 287 22.47 0.50 13.36
C ASP A 287 22.78 -0.59 12.32
N ILE A 288 21.71 -1.11 11.71
CA ILE A 288 21.79 -2.08 10.62
C ILE A 288 21.77 -1.41 9.23
N SER A 289 21.88 -0.09 9.14
CA SER A 289 21.74 0.65 7.87
C SER A 289 22.74 0.20 6.83
N LYS A 290 24.01 -0.03 7.22
CA LYS A 290 25.07 -0.51 6.32
C LYS A 290 24.77 -1.94 5.79
N PRO A 291 24.57 -2.96 6.65
CA PRO A 291 24.16 -4.30 6.19
C PRO A 291 22.91 -4.29 5.31
N VAL A 292 21.88 -3.53 5.68
CA VAL A 292 20.62 -3.45 4.92
C VAL A 292 20.86 -2.81 3.55
N LYS A 293 21.68 -1.75 3.46
CA LYS A 293 22.03 -1.11 2.18
C LYS A 293 22.78 -2.09 1.27
N MET A 294 23.74 -2.84 1.80
CA MET A 294 24.47 -3.87 1.04
C MET A 294 23.53 -4.99 0.56
N LEU A 295 22.64 -5.49 1.43
CA LEU A 295 21.63 -6.48 1.06
C LEU A 295 20.71 -5.96 -0.05
N ARG A 296 20.18 -4.75 0.08
CA ARG A 296 19.34 -4.11 -0.95
C ARG A 296 20.07 -3.98 -2.28
N GLN A 297 21.36 -3.62 -2.27
CA GLN A 297 22.17 -3.53 -3.47
C GLN A 297 22.37 -4.90 -4.12
N LYS A 298 22.64 -5.95 -3.32
CA LYS A 298 22.76 -7.33 -3.80
C LYS A 298 21.45 -7.83 -4.41
N PHE A 299 20.30 -7.55 -3.80
CA PHE A 299 18.99 -7.89 -4.35
C PHE A 299 18.69 -7.14 -5.66
N ARG A 300 19.04 -5.86 -5.77
CA ARG A 300 18.90 -5.10 -7.02
C ARG A 300 19.74 -5.69 -8.15
N LYS A 301 20.99 -6.08 -7.87
CA LYS A 301 21.87 -6.74 -8.85
C LYS A 301 21.28 -8.07 -9.32
N ARG A 302 20.86 -8.93 -8.40
CA ARG A 302 20.21 -10.21 -8.73
C ARG A 302 18.94 -10.03 -9.55
N ARG A 303 18.10 -9.05 -9.20
CA ARG A 303 16.87 -8.76 -9.95
C ARG A 303 17.18 -8.26 -11.37
N ALA A 304 18.21 -7.43 -11.52
CA ALA A 304 18.67 -6.97 -12.84
C ALA A 304 19.23 -8.12 -13.68
N GLU A 305 20.00 -9.03 -13.09
CA GLU A 305 20.49 -10.26 -13.75
C GLU A 305 19.33 -11.18 -14.15
N GLN A 306 18.34 -11.38 -13.28
CA GLN A 306 17.14 -12.15 -13.60
C GLN A 306 16.34 -11.52 -14.75
N MET A 307 16.18 -10.19 -14.77
CA MET A 307 15.54 -9.48 -15.89
C MET A 307 16.35 -9.65 -17.19
N LYS A 308 17.68 -9.61 -17.14
CA LYS A 308 18.55 -9.89 -18.31
C LYS A 308 18.36 -11.33 -18.81
N ILE A 309 18.31 -12.30 -17.91
CA ILE A 309 18.08 -13.71 -18.29
C ILE A 309 16.66 -13.88 -18.90
N GLN A 310 15.64 -13.24 -18.32
CA GLN A 310 14.26 -13.31 -18.84
C GLN A 310 14.15 -12.67 -20.23
N THR A 311 14.77 -11.51 -20.44
CA THR A 311 14.79 -10.84 -21.74
C THR A 311 15.55 -11.65 -22.78
N LEU A 312 16.68 -12.26 -22.41
CA LEU A 312 17.44 -13.17 -23.28
C LEU A 312 16.61 -14.42 -23.65
N LYS A 313 15.94 -15.04 -22.68
CA LYS A 313 15.03 -16.18 -22.93
C LYS A 313 13.89 -15.79 -23.87
N ALA A 314 13.29 -14.61 -23.68
CA ALA A 314 12.23 -14.10 -24.55
C ALA A 314 12.73 -13.84 -25.98
N TYR A 315 13.96 -13.31 -26.12
CA TYR A 315 14.62 -13.11 -27.41
C TYR A 315 14.84 -14.44 -28.16
N TYR A 316 15.48 -15.43 -27.52
CA TYR A 316 15.69 -16.75 -28.15
C TYR A 316 14.37 -17.45 -28.51
N LYS A 317 13.33 -17.30 -27.68
CA LYS A 317 12.00 -17.84 -27.98
C LYS A 317 11.38 -17.20 -29.23
N ARG A 318 11.58 -15.90 -29.45
CA ARG A 318 11.13 -15.20 -30.68
C ARG A 318 11.90 -15.68 -31.90
N MET A 319 13.23 -15.68 -31.83
CA MET A 319 14.11 -16.16 -32.90
C MET A 319 13.79 -17.60 -33.33
N HIS A 320 13.57 -18.50 -32.37
CA HIS A 320 13.19 -19.89 -32.67
C HIS A 320 11.82 -19.97 -33.35
N LYS A 321 10.85 -19.15 -32.91
CA LYS A 321 9.52 -19.11 -33.53
C LYS A 321 9.59 -18.59 -34.97
N GLU A 322 10.41 -17.56 -35.22
CA GLU A 322 10.63 -17.01 -36.57
C GLU A 322 11.26 -18.06 -37.50
N ARG A 323 12.29 -18.78 -37.04
CA ARG A 323 12.90 -19.87 -37.82
C ARG A 323 11.89 -20.97 -38.19
N LEU A 324 11.05 -21.42 -37.25
CA LEU A 324 10.02 -22.42 -37.54
C LEU A 324 8.97 -21.92 -38.54
N ILE A 325 8.69 -20.62 -38.56
CA ILE A 325 7.77 -20.01 -39.55
C ILE A 325 8.43 -19.99 -40.94
N GLU A 326 9.73 -19.71 -41.03
CA GLU A 326 10.50 -19.76 -42.28
C GLU A 326 10.58 -21.18 -42.84
N GLU A 327 11.00 -22.16 -42.02
CA GLU A 327 11.05 -23.58 -42.39
C GLU A 327 9.65 -24.09 -42.83
N GLY A 328 8.59 -23.69 -42.12
CA GLY A 328 7.21 -24.01 -42.48
C GLY A 328 6.64 -23.26 -43.69
N LYS A 329 7.34 -22.26 -44.23
CA LYS A 329 7.02 -21.63 -45.53
C LYS A 329 7.73 -22.37 -46.66
N GLU A 330 9.01 -22.68 -46.51
CA GLU A 330 9.78 -23.43 -47.50
C GLU A 330 9.14 -24.79 -47.83
N ILE A 331 8.63 -25.51 -46.82
CA ILE A 331 7.91 -26.77 -47.03
C ILE A 331 6.63 -26.55 -47.86
N ARG A 332 5.84 -25.50 -47.57
CA ARG A 332 4.62 -25.19 -48.34
C ARG A 332 4.92 -24.79 -49.78
N ASP A 333 5.93 -23.95 -49.97
CA ASP A 333 6.34 -23.51 -51.31
C ASP A 333 6.87 -24.70 -52.14
N SER A 334 7.53 -25.68 -51.50
CA SER A 334 7.96 -26.93 -52.17
C SER A 334 6.81 -27.88 -52.53
N GLU A 335 5.77 -27.96 -51.68
CA GLU A 335 4.57 -28.76 -51.98
C GLU A 335 3.78 -28.15 -53.14
N ASP A 336 3.67 -26.83 -53.22
CA ASP A 336 2.95 -26.17 -54.32
C ASP A 336 3.69 -26.32 -55.67
N LEU A 337 5.03 -26.31 -55.69
CA LEU A 337 5.81 -26.60 -56.90
C LEU A 337 5.67 -28.06 -57.37
N SER A 338 5.48 -29.02 -56.45
CA SER A 338 5.28 -30.43 -56.81
C SER A 338 3.89 -30.70 -57.43
N LYS A 339 2.90 -29.86 -57.15
CA LYS A 339 1.55 -29.98 -57.72
C LYS A 339 1.44 -29.45 -59.15
N ASP A 340 2.34 -28.55 -59.56
CA ASP A 340 2.39 -28.07 -60.93
C ASP A 340 2.96 -29.15 -61.88
N ASP A 341 3.87 -30.01 -61.43
CA ASP A 341 4.37 -31.15 -62.21
C ASP A 341 3.39 -32.34 -62.29
N GLU A 342 2.46 -32.48 -61.33
CA GLU A 342 1.41 -33.51 -61.37
C GLU A 342 0.26 -33.15 -62.34
N SER A 343 0.22 -31.90 -62.81
CA SER A 343 -0.71 -31.43 -63.86
C SER A 343 -0.20 -31.66 -65.29
N LEU A 344 1.03 -32.15 -65.46
CA LEU A 344 1.62 -32.54 -66.76
C LEU A 344 1.73 -34.06 -66.98
N ASN A 345 1.32 -34.87 -66.00
CA ASN A 345 1.24 -36.34 -66.11
C ASN A 345 -0.18 -36.90 -65.88
N THR A 346 -1.20 -36.05 -65.95
CA THR A 346 -2.63 -36.46 -65.92
C THR A 346 -3.29 -36.42 -67.30
N ILE A 347 -2.50 -36.61 -68.36
CA ILE A 347 -2.96 -37.22 -69.62
C ILE A 347 -2.29 -38.59 -69.66
N ASP A 348 -3.11 -39.65 -69.73
CA ASP A 348 -2.75 -41.07 -69.68
C ASP A 348 -2.42 -41.67 -68.31
N LEU A 349 -3.45 -41.84 -67.48
CA LEU A 349 -3.80 -43.17 -66.92
C LEU A 349 -5.14 -43.08 -66.15
N GLN A 350 -6.23 -43.00 -66.93
CA GLN A 350 -7.35 -43.89 -66.68
C GLN A 350 -6.83 -45.33 -66.75
N VAL A 351 -7.38 -46.24 -65.95
CA VAL A 351 -7.01 -47.67 -65.80
C VAL A 351 -6.01 -47.91 -64.66
N VAL A 352 -6.46 -47.84 -63.40
CA VAL A 352 -6.49 -48.99 -62.49
C VAL A 352 -7.61 -48.72 -61.49
N GLU A 353 -8.82 -49.01 -61.96
CA GLU A 353 -9.94 -49.41 -61.11
C GLU A 353 -9.57 -50.73 -60.39
N ASN A 354 -10.06 -50.89 -59.17
CA ASN A 354 -10.24 -52.17 -58.46
C ASN A 354 -8.99 -52.84 -57.86
N ALA A 355 -8.81 -52.71 -56.54
CA ALA A 355 -8.64 -53.89 -55.68
C ALA A 355 -8.78 -53.52 -54.19
N ASN A 356 -9.68 -54.23 -53.52
CA ASN A 356 -9.76 -54.48 -52.08
C ASN A 356 -10.53 -53.40 -51.28
N THR A 357 -11.84 -53.49 -51.07
CA THR A 357 -12.62 -54.64 -50.51
C THR A 357 -11.95 -55.37 -49.38
#